data_AF-A0A9X8VLB4-F1
#
_entry.id   AF-A0A9X8VLB4-F1
#
_cell.length_a   1.000
_cell.length_b   1.000
_cell.length_c   1.000
_cell.angle_alpha   90.00
_cell.angle_beta   90.00
_cell.angle_gamma   90.00
#
_symmetry.space_group_name_H-M   'P 1'
#
loop_
_entity.id
_entity.type
_entity.pdbx_description
1 polymer ?
#
loop_
_entity_poly.entity_id
_entity_poly.type
_entity_poly.pdbx_seq_one_letter_code
_entity_poly.pdbx_strand_id
1 'polypeptide(L)'
;RRQLFALASLSQQIVKRLEQQRQELNSGQHELTQLEPQLELIRQQFKQQKAHQADVEKTYALEQRIVGLEAERARLQPGAPCPLCGSCEHPAVEQYQEVKLSETAQRLEQMKVQTEALQKQGVELRARYDNLQQQLQRQQQTIAQDEQQLAGQQQQWRQLSAPLAFDFTLADGEQLSAWLNGCDDEERRGQHALQQHEQAAQAVQQAKDALIALQTQQQQTQQQLALLEERFTLLQKAHADSLQQQQELHQRWQEGEKTLAERRAQRLALFGEQQVAEVREQLRAKHTACEQASVQAAEQWQKAQELRERLAGQQAGLQHQHTQMQERLQQAQQQWQQALADSEFADETA
;
A
#
# COMPACT_ATOMS: atom_id res chain seq x y z
N ARG A 1 -23.78 -25.01 9.22
CA ARG A 1 -24.27 -23.70 9.71
C ARG A 1 -25.55 -23.26 8.99
N ARG A 2 -25.50 -22.84 7.71
CA ARG A 2 -26.69 -22.34 6.96
C ARG A 2 -27.89 -23.31 6.95
N GLN A 3 -27.66 -24.60 6.70
CA GLN A 3 -28.73 -25.61 6.71
C GLN A 3 -29.36 -25.80 8.10
N LEU A 4 -28.56 -25.83 9.16
CA LEU A 4 -29.06 -25.94 10.54
C LEU A 4 -29.88 -24.71 10.94
N PHE A 5 -29.43 -23.51 10.58
CA PHE A 5 -30.17 -22.28 10.79
C PHE A 5 -31.51 -22.28 10.04
N ALA A 6 -31.50 -22.66 8.76
CA ALA A 6 -32.72 -22.74 7.96
C ALA A 6 -33.71 -23.74 8.57
N LEU A 7 -33.24 -24.93 8.97
CA LEU A 7 -34.08 -25.94 9.64
C LEU A 7 -34.71 -25.42 10.93
N ALA A 8 -33.92 -24.78 11.80
CA ALA A 8 -34.43 -24.22 13.05
C ALA A 8 -35.46 -23.10 12.81
N SER A 9 -35.22 -22.23 11.83
CA SER A 9 -36.16 -21.16 11.48
C SER A 9 -37.50 -21.72 10.95
N LEU A 10 -37.44 -22.74 10.09
CA LEU A 10 -38.62 -23.38 9.52
C LEU A 10 -39.38 -24.19 10.58
N SER A 11 -38.68 -24.92 11.45
CA SER A 11 -39.32 -25.67 12.54
C SER A 11 -40.02 -24.77 13.53
N GLN A 12 -39.43 -23.62 13.86
CA GLN A 12 -40.06 -22.64 14.76
C GLN A 12 -41.35 -22.06 14.16
N GLN A 13 -41.39 -21.84 12.85
CA GLN A 13 -42.61 -21.40 12.15
C GLN A 13 -43.70 -22.48 12.20
N ILE A 14 -43.35 -23.74 11.95
CA ILE A 14 -44.29 -24.87 11.99
C ILE A 14 -44.83 -25.06 13.42
N VAL A 15 -43.97 -24.99 14.44
CA VAL A 15 -44.39 -25.11 15.85
C VAL A 15 -45.42 -24.03 16.22
N LYS A 16 -45.14 -22.75 15.87
CA LYS A 16 -46.11 -21.66 16.09
C LYS A 16 -47.43 -21.88 15.35
N ARG A 17 -47.35 -22.35 14.11
CA ARG A 17 -48.55 -22.67 13.31
C ARG A 17 -49.37 -23.80 13.94
N LEU A 18 -48.71 -24.87 14.40
CA LEU A 18 -49.34 -25.99 15.10
C LEU A 18 -50.01 -25.55 16.40
N GLU A 19 -49.37 -24.68 17.19
CA GLU A 19 -49.96 -24.11 18.41
C GLU A 19 -51.27 -23.38 18.10
N GLN A 20 -51.27 -22.52 17.10
CA GLN A 20 -52.47 -21.79 16.68
C GLN A 20 -53.55 -22.73 16.16
N GLN A 21 -53.20 -23.66 15.27
CA GLN A 21 -54.15 -24.61 14.69
C GLN A 21 -54.79 -25.51 15.77
N ARG A 22 -54.03 -25.92 16.78
CA ARG A 22 -54.53 -26.71 17.91
C ARG A 22 -55.49 -25.90 18.80
N GLN A 23 -55.22 -24.62 19.01
CA GLN A 23 -56.14 -23.73 19.72
C GLN A 23 -57.46 -23.57 18.95
N GLU A 24 -57.40 -23.32 17.63
CA GLU A 24 -58.57 -23.23 16.74
C GLU A 24 -59.36 -24.55 16.77
N LEU A 25 -58.69 -25.69 16.66
CA LEU A 25 -59.31 -27.01 16.72
C LEU A 25 -60.06 -27.22 18.05
N ASN A 26 -59.42 -26.91 19.18
CA ASN A 26 -60.03 -27.03 20.51
C ASN A 26 -61.26 -26.12 20.64
N SER A 27 -61.19 -24.89 20.12
CA SER A 27 -62.31 -23.94 20.16
C SER A 27 -63.50 -24.42 19.33
N GLY A 28 -63.26 -24.93 18.12
CA GLY A 28 -64.33 -25.44 17.26
C GLY A 28 -64.89 -26.78 17.77
N GLN A 29 -64.07 -27.64 18.39
CA GLN A 29 -64.57 -28.84 19.08
C GLN A 29 -65.52 -28.46 20.22
N HIS A 30 -65.17 -27.44 21.01
CA HIS A 30 -66.05 -26.94 22.06
C HIS A 30 -67.38 -26.43 21.49
N GLU A 31 -67.35 -25.63 20.42
CA GLU A 31 -68.56 -25.15 19.75
C GLU A 31 -69.43 -26.30 19.20
N LEU A 32 -68.81 -27.34 18.64
CA LEU A 32 -69.50 -28.52 18.13
C LEU A 32 -70.21 -29.29 19.26
N THR A 33 -69.54 -29.44 20.42
CA THR A 33 -70.15 -30.02 21.63
C THR A 33 -71.33 -29.20 22.16
N GLN A 34 -71.37 -27.88 21.93
CA GLN A 34 -72.51 -27.02 22.29
C GLN A 34 -73.67 -27.09 21.29
N LEU A 35 -73.37 -27.27 19.99
CA LEU A 35 -74.37 -27.37 18.93
C LEU A 35 -75.12 -28.72 18.95
N GLU A 36 -74.44 -29.80 19.32
CA GLU A 36 -75.02 -31.14 19.38
C GLU A 36 -76.30 -31.24 20.22
N PRO A 37 -76.35 -30.78 21.49
CA PRO A 37 -77.58 -30.81 22.28
C PRO A 37 -78.68 -29.88 21.74
N GLN A 38 -78.32 -28.74 21.11
CA GLN A 38 -79.30 -27.84 20.50
C GLN A 38 -80.00 -28.49 19.31
N LEU A 39 -79.24 -29.23 18.48
CA LEU A 39 -79.75 -30.01 17.37
C LEU A 39 -80.69 -31.11 17.84
N GLU A 40 -80.33 -31.81 18.92
CA GLU A 40 -81.16 -32.86 19.50
C GLU A 40 -82.44 -32.29 20.11
N LEU A 41 -82.37 -31.14 20.78
CA LEU A 41 -83.54 -30.44 21.31
C LEU A 41 -84.52 -30.05 20.20
N ILE A 42 -84.04 -29.44 19.11
CA ILE A 42 -84.89 -29.02 17.99
C ILE A 42 -85.50 -30.24 17.28
N ARG A 43 -84.76 -31.36 17.14
CA ARG A 43 -85.30 -32.61 16.61
C ARG A 43 -86.45 -33.15 17.47
N GLN A 44 -86.30 -33.11 18.80
CA GLN A 44 -87.35 -33.53 19.72
C GLN A 44 -88.57 -32.61 19.66
N GLN A 45 -88.37 -31.29 19.67
CA GLN A 45 -89.43 -30.30 19.54
C GLN A 45 -90.18 -30.44 18.21
N PHE A 46 -89.48 -30.60 17.09
CA PHE A 46 -90.09 -30.83 15.79
C PHE A 46 -90.92 -32.12 15.77
N LYS A 47 -90.41 -33.22 16.34
CA LYS A 47 -91.13 -34.50 16.42
C LYS A 47 -92.44 -34.35 17.21
N GLN A 48 -92.40 -33.70 18.37
CA GLN A 48 -93.57 -33.45 19.20
C GLN A 48 -94.58 -32.53 18.52
N GLN A 49 -94.12 -31.40 17.96
CA GLN A 49 -94.95 -30.44 17.26
C GLN A 49 -95.62 -31.07 16.03
N LYS A 50 -94.88 -31.88 15.26
CA LYS A 50 -95.43 -32.56 14.07
C LYS A 50 -96.50 -33.58 14.43
N ALA A 51 -96.32 -34.32 15.54
CA ALA A 51 -97.34 -35.22 16.05
C ALA A 51 -98.62 -34.46 16.47
N HIS A 52 -98.45 -33.37 17.22
CA HIS A 52 -99.58 -32.54 17.66
C HIS A 52 -100.30 -31.87 16.49
N GLN A 53 -99.55 -31.38 15.48
CA GLN A 53 -100.13 -30.88 14.24
C GLN A 53 -100.97 -31.96 13.55
N ALA A 54 -100.45 -33.19 13.43
CA ALA A 54 -101.18 -34.29 12.77
C ALA A 54 -102.49 -34.65 13.52
N ASP A 55 -102.50 -34.57 14.85
CA ASP A 55 -103.70 -34.81 15.64
C ASP A 55 -104.73 -33.68 15.52
N VAL A 56 -104.29 -32.42 15.44
CA VAL A 56 -105.16 -31.27 15.14
C VAL A 56 -105.68 -31.32 13.70
N GLU A 57 -104.86 -31.78 12.73
CA GLU A 57 -105.30 -32.01 11.34
C GLU A 57 -106.40 -33.07 11.27
N LYS A 58 -106.26 -34.17 12.01
CA LYS A 58 -107.32 -35.20 12.10
C LYS A 58 -108.58 -34.64 12.72
N THR A 59 -108.44 -33.88 13.82
CA THR A 59 -109.58 -33.22 14.48
C THR A 59 -110.30 -32.28 13.51
N TYR A 60 -109.56 -31.42 12.81
CA TYR A 60 -110.11 -30.52 11.80
C TYR A 60 -110.82 -31.27 10.65
N ALA A 61 -110.24 -32.37 10.16
CA ALA A 61 -110.86 -33.19 9.11
C ALA A 61 -112.17 -33.85 9.59
N LEU A 62 -112.22 -34.29 10.86
CA LEU A 62 -113.44 -34.82 11.49
C LEU A 62 -114.49 -33.71 11.66
N GLU A 63 -114.10 -32.52 12.12
CA GLU A 63 -115.00 -31.37 12.23
C GLU A 63 -115.56 -30.96 10.87
N GLN A 64 -114.73 -30.93 9.82
CA GLN A 64 -115.20 -30.66 8.44
C GLN A 64 -116.21 -31.71 7.98
N ARG A 65 -115.97 -32.98 8.31
CA ARG A 65 -116.90 -34.08 8.02
C ARG A 65 -118.21 -33.90 8.78
N ILE A 66 -118.15 -33.51 10.06
CA ILE A 66 -119.32 -33.27 10.90
C ILE A 66 -120.15 -32.11 10.33
N VAL A 67 -119.54 -30.97 10.02
CA VAL A 67 -120.24 -29.83 9.41
C VAL A 67 -120.84 -30.19 8.05
N GLY A 68 -120.14 -30.99 7.23
CA GLY A 68 -120.72 -31.53 6.00
C GLY A 68 -121.94 -32.41 6.24
N LEU A 69 -121.90 -33.28 7.26
CA LEU A 69 -123.04 -34.12 7.66
C LEU A 69 -124.18 -33.33 8.31
N GLU A 70 -123.88 -32.26 9.05
CA GLU A 70 -124.87 -31.33 9.61
C GLU A 70 -125.59 -30.57 8.50
N ALA A 71 -124.88 -30.11 7.47
CA ALA A 71 -125.48 -29.50 6.29
C ALA A 71 -126.44 -30.46 5.56
N GLU A 72 -126.10 -31.75 5.47
CA GLU A 72 -127.01 -32.77 4.91
C GLU A 72 -128.18 -33.09 5.86
N ARG A 73 -127.96 -33.11 7.19
CA ARG A 73 -129.03 -33.30 8.18
C ARG A 73 -130.03 -32.16 8.20
N ALA A 74 -129.59 -30.91 8.04
CA ALA A 74 -130.45 -29.73 7.94
C ALA A 74 -131.40 -29.78 6.72
N ARG A 75 -131.12 -30.62 5.72
CA ARG A 75 -131.98 -30.84 4.56
C ARG A 75 -133.05 -31.91 4.79
N LEU A 76 -133.01 -32.67 5.89
CA LEU A 76 -134.00 -33.68 6.22
C LEU A 76 -135.32 -33.03 6.65
N GLN A 77 -136.44 -33.50 6.09
CA GLN A 77 -137.79 -33.02 6.38
C GLN A 77 -138.57 -34.05 7.22
N PRO A 78 -139.45 -33.62 8.16
CA PRO A 78 -140.29 -34.55 8.93
C PRO A 78 -141.16 -35.42 8.02
N GLY A 79 -141.08 -36.75 8.17
CA GLY A 79 -141.89 -37.71 7.43
C GLY A 79 -141.39 -38.12 6.03
N ALA A 80 -140.31 -37.51 5.52
CA ALA A 80 -139.68 -37.93 4.26
C ALA A 80 -138.58 -38.98 4.51
N PRO A 81 -138.43 -40.01 3.66
CA PRO A 81 -137.40 -41.03 3.84
C PRO A 81 -135.99 -40.45 3.62
N CYS A 82 -135.09 -40.68 4.57
CA CYS A 82 -133.69 -40.25 4.46
C CYS A 82 -132.97 -40.94 3.28
N PRO A 83 -132.22 -40.21 2.45
CA PRO A 83 -131.53 -40.78 1.28
C PRO A 83 -130.39 -41.74 1.64
N LEU A 84 -129.91 -41.73 2.88
CA LEU A 84 -128.82 -42.60 3.35
C LEU A 84 -129.32 -43.89 4.03
N CYS A 85 -130.50 -43.87 4.68
CA CYS A 85 -130.99 -45.02 5.46
C CYS A 85 -132.47 -45.38 5.26
N GLY A 86 -133.26 -44.58 4.53
CA GLY A 86 -134.66 -44.86 4.20
C GLY A 86 -135.68 -44.64 5.33
N SER A 87 -135.25 -44.25 6.53
CA SER A 87 -136.16 -43.97 7.67
C SER A 87 -136.93 -42.65 7.48
N CYS A 88 -138.19 -42.59 7.94
CA CYS A 88 -139.02 -41.38 7.94
C CYS A 88 -139.03 -40.64 9.30
N GLU A 89 -138.39 -41.21 10.32
CA GLU A 89 -138.30 -40.67 11.68
C GLU A 89 -136.84 -40.33 12.05
N HIS A 90 -136.62 -39.09 12.53
CA HIS A 90 -135.29 -38.52 12.79
C HIS A 90 -135.16 -37.86 14.19
N PRO A 91 -135.36 -38.58 15.29
CA PRO A 91 -135.45 -38.00 16.64
C PRO A 91 -134.13 -37.40 17.18
N ALA A 92 -132.98 -37.74 16.60
CA ALA A 92 -131.66 -37.29 17.07
C ALA A 92 -131.16 -35.97 16.45
N VAL A 93 -131.92 -35.35 15.53
CA VAL A 93 -131.53 -34.10 14.86
C VAL A 93 -131.56 -32.91 15.82
N GLU A 94 -132.45 -32.91 16.82
CA GLU A 94 -132.62 -31.81 17.79
C GLU A 94 -131.51 -31.73 18.86
N GLN A 95 -130.70 -32.77 19.03
CA GLN A 95 -129.72 -32.89 20.13
C GLN A 95 -128.27 -32.55 19.72
N TYR A 96 -128.01 -32.23 18.46
CA TYR A 96 -126.65 -32.01 17.97
C TYR A 96 -126.19 -30.56 18.16
N GLN A 97 -125.00 -30.40 18.73
CA GLN A 97 -124.39 -29.11 19.07
C GLN A 97 -123.47 -28.64 17.94
N GLU A 98 -123.54 -27.36 17.59
CA GLU A 98 -122.81 -26.75 16.46
C GLU A 98 -121.29 -26.78 16.65
N VAL A 99 -120.56 -27.33 15.67
CA VAL A 99 -119.08 -27.45 15.70
C VAL A 99 -118.40 -26.19 15.16
N LYS A 100 -117.48 -25.60 15.93
CA LYS A 100 -116.76 -24.36 15.58
C LYS A 100 -115.50 -24.59 14.72
N LEU A 101 -115.68 -24.72 13.40
CA LEU A 101 -114.57 -24.94 12.45
C LEU A 101 -113.50 -23.82 12.41
N SER A 102 -113.85 -22.56 12.66
CA SER A 102 -112.94 -21.42 12.45
C SER A 102 -111.80 -21.37 13.47
N GLU A 103 -112.06 -21.74 14.72
CA GLU A 103 -111.07 -21.77 15.80
C GLU A 103 -110.03 -22.88 15.56
N THR A 104 -110.47 -24.08 15.17
CA THR A 104 -109.59 -25.21 14.85
C THR A 104 -108.79 -24.97 13.55
N ALA A 105 -109.40 -24.33 12.54
CA ALA A 105 -108.70 -23.93 11.32
C ALA A 105 -107.56 -22.94 11.59
N GLN A 106 -107.81 -21.89 12.40
CA GLN A 106 -106.78 -20.93 12.79
C GLN A 106 -105.67 -21.58 13.61
N ARG A 107 -106.04 -22.47 14.55
CA ARG A 107 -105.07 -23.24 15.34
C ARG A 107 -104.18 -24.09 14.42
N LEU A 108 -104.76 -24.82 13.47
CA LEU A 108 -104.02 -25.64 12.53
C LEU A 108 -103.01 -24.82 11.71
N GLU A 109 -103.42 -23.65 11.22
CA GLU A 109 -102.53 -22.78 10.46
C GLU A 109 -101.35 -22.27 11.30
N GLN A 110 -101.61 -21.86 12.55
CA GLN A 110 -100.54 -21.49 13.48
C GLN A 110 -99.58 -22.65 13.76
N MET A 111 -100.10 -23.87 13.91
CA MET A 111 -99.28 -25.07 14.12
C MET A 111 -98.39 -25.36 12.91
N LYS A 112 -98.90 -25.20 11.68
CA LYS A 112 -98.11 -25.35 10.45
C LYS A 112 -96.95 -24.38 10.39
N VAL A 113 -97.20 -23.09 10.65
CA VAL A 113 -96.16 -22.06 10.67
C VAL A 113 -95.08 -22.39 11.71
N GLN A 114 -95.47 -22.80 12.92
CA GLN A 114 -94.53 -23.22 13.96
C GLN A 114 -93.69 -24.45 13.56
N THR A 115 -94.32 -25.45 12.94
CA THR A 115 -93.63 -26.64 12.41
C THR A 115 -92.62 -26.27 11.34
N GLU A 116 -92.99 -25.39 10.40
CA GLU A 116 -92.07 -24.90 9.36
C GLU A 116 -90.92 -24.09 9.94
N ALA A 117 -91.16 -23.27 10.97
CA ALA A 117 -90.11 -22.53 11.67
C ALA A 117 -89.11 -23.47 12.35
N LEU A 118 -89.59 -24.50 13.07
CA LEU A 118 -88.73 -25.53 13.68
C LEU A 118 -87.96 -26.32 12.63
N GLN A 119 -88.58 -26.63 11.48
CA GLN A 119 -87.90 -27.31 10.38
C GLN A 119 -86.76 -26.46 9.81
N LYS A 120 -86.99 -25.16 9.56
CA LYS A 120 -85.95 -24.23 9.08
C LYS A 120 -84.79 -24.13 10.07
N GLN A 121 -85.10 -23.91 11.35
CA GLN A 121 -84.08 -23.86 12.41
C GLN A 121 -83.28 -25.16 12.50
N GLY A 122 -83.95 -26.32 12.38
CA GLY A 122 -83.28 -27.63 12.38
C GLY A 122 -82.34 -27.82 11.19
N VAL A 123 -82.75 -27.40 9.99
CA VAL A 123 -81.91 -27.46 8.79
C VAL A 123 -80.71 -26.52 8.90
N GLU A 124 -80.90 -25.30 9.39
CA GLU A 124 -79.83 -24.32 9.60
C GLU A 124 -78.81 -24.79 10.64
N LEU A 125 -79.27 -25.27 11.80
CA LEU A 125 -78.40 -25.85 12.83
C LEU A 125 -77.66 -27.09 12.31
N ARG A 126 -78.34 -27.94 11.52
CA ARG A 126 -77.70 -29.10 10.89
C ARG A 126 -76.60 -28.69 9.92
N ALA A 127 -76.88 -27.72 9.06
CA ALA A 127 -75.89 -27.20 8.12
C ALA A 127 -74.68 -26.59 8.84
N ARG A 128 -74.91 -25.85 9.93
CA ARG A 128 -73.83 -25.30 10.76
C ARG A 128 -72.99 -26.41 11.42
N TYR A 129 -73.63 -27.42 11.99
CA TYR A 129 -72.95 -28.57 12.59
C TYR A 129 -72.10 -29.33 11.55
N ASP A 130 -72.69 -29.68 10.41
CA ASP A 130 -71.99 -30.44 9.37
C ASP A 130 -70.82 -29.63 8.77
N ASN A 131 -70.99 -28.31 8.60
CA ASN A 131 -69.92 -27.43 8.13
C ASN A 131 -68.77 -27.33 9.13
N LEU A 132 -69.07 -27.10 10.42
CA LEU A 132 -68.07 -27.04 11.48
C LEU A 132 -67.35 -28.39 11.63
N GLN A 133 -68.09 -29.50 11.56
CA GLN A 133 -67.50 -30.85 11.61
C GLN A 133 -66.51 -31.07 10.46
N GLN A 134 -66.87 -30.69 9.23
CA GLN A 134 -65.98 -30.78 8.08
C GLN A 134 -64.75 -29.87 8.22
N GLN A 135 -64.92 -28.66 8.74
CA GLN A 135 -63.81 -27.74 9.01
C GLN A 135 -62.83 -28.34 10.03
N LEU A 136 -63.34 -28.88 11.13
CA LEU A 136 -62.51 -29.54 12.14
C LEU A 136 -61.77 -30.76 11.60
N GLN A 137 -62.41 -31.57 10.76
CA GLN A 137 -61.76 -32.72 10.13
C GLN A 137 -60.62 -32.29 9.20
N ARG A 138 -60.80 -31.23 8.40
CA ARG A 138 -59.74 -30.65 7.56
C ARG A 138 -58.60 -30.07 8.40
N GLN A 139 -58.93 -29.39 9.50
CA GLN A 139 -57.95 -28.86 10.43
C GLN A 139 -57.12 -29.98 11.06
N GLN A 140 -57.73 -31.09 11.49
CA GLN A 140 -57.02 -32.26 12.02
C GLN A 140 -56.06 -32.87 10.98
N GLN A 141 -56.47 -32.98 9.73
CA GLN A 141 -55.59 -33.47 8.65
C GLN A 141 -54.40 -32.52 8.43
N THR A 142 -54.64 -31.21 8.49
CA THR A 142 -53.59 -30.20 8.34
C THR A 142 -52.59 -30.26 9.51
N ILE A 143 -53.09 -30.38 10.74
CA ILE A 143 -52.24 -30.58 11.93
C ILE A 143 -51.38 -31.84 11.78
N ALA A 144 -51.97 -32.95 11.34
CA ALA A 144 -51.23 -34.20 11.16
C ALA A 144 -50.12 -34.07 10.08
N GLN A 145 -50.37 -33.34 9.00
CA GLN A 145 -49.36 -33.06 7.98
C GLN A 145 -48.21 -32.20 8.53
N ASP A 146 -48.54 -31.16 9.29
CA ASP A 146 -47.55 -30.28 9.91
C ASP A 146 -46.71 -31.02 10.96
N GLU A 147 -47.33 -31.91 11.75
CA GLU A 147 -46.63 -32.79 12.69
C GLU A 147 -45.67 -33.74 11.99
N GLN A 148 -46.09 -34.34 10.86
CA GLN A 148 -45.21 -35.19 10.05
C GLN A 148 -44.04 -34.39 9.46
N GLN A 149 -44.29 -33.17 8.98
CA GLN A 149 -43.23 -32.29 8.48
C GLN A 149 -42.24 -31.92 9.58
N LEU A 150 -42.72 -31.60 10.78
CA LEU A 150 -41.87 -31.30 11.94
C LEU A 150 -41.02 -32.52 12.34
N ALA A 151 -41.60 -33.73 12.36
CA ALA A 151 -40.87 -34.96 12.62
C ALA A 151 -39.76 -35.20 11.57
N GLY A 152 -40.04 -34.94 10.30
CA GLY A 152 -39.04 -34.99 9.23
C GLY A 152 -37.88 -34.01 9.45
N GLN A 153 -38.18 -32.77 9.84
CA GLN A 153 -37.15 -31.78 10.16
C GLN A 153 -36.32 -32.16 11.38
N GLN A 154 -36.93 -32.74 12.41
CA GLN A 154 -36.21 -33.26 13.58
C GLN A 154 -35.26 -34.41 13.20
N GLN A 155 -35.67 -35.28 12.29
CA GLN A 155 -34.80 -36.35 11.78
C GLN A 155 -33.63 -35.77 10.95
N GLN A 156 -33.91 -34.81 10.08
CA GLN A 156 -32.88 -34.15 9.29
C GLN A 156 -31.88 -33.39 10.18
N TRP A 157 -32.37 -32.74 11.25
CA TRP A 157 -31.53 -32.15 12.27
C TRP A 157 -30.58 -33.18 12.89
N ARG A 158 -31.10 -34.31 13.37
CA ARG A 158 -30.27 -35.38 13.97
C ARG A 158 -29.18 -35.88 13.04
N GLN A 159 -29.46 -36.00 11.74
CA GLN A 159 -28.48 -36.40 10.75
C GLN A 159 -27.36 -35.36 10.58
N LEU A 160 -27.72 -34.07 10.54
CA LEU A 160 -26.76 -32.98 10.39
C LEU A 160 -25.99 -32.68 11.68
N SER A 161 -26.60 -32.91 12.85
CA SER A 161 -26.01 -32.65 14.16
C SER A 161 -25.15 -33.81 14.68
N ALA A 162 -25.38 -35.04 14.23
CA ALA A 162 -24.59 -36.22 14.61
C ALA A 162 -23.07 -36.03 14.51
N PRO A 163 -22.49 -35.54 13.39
CA PRO A 163 -21.05 -35.33 13.30
C PRO A 163 -20.55 -34.15 14.15
N LEU A 164 -21.44 -33.26 14.58
CA LEU A 164 -21.12 -32.08 15.38
C LEU A 164 -21.21 -32.34 16.88
N ALA A 165 -21.65 -33.55 17.28
CA ALA A 165 -21.80 -33.97 18.67
C ALA A 165 -22.60 -32.98 19.55
N PHE A 166 -23.67 -32.40 19.00
CA PHE A 166 -24.53 -31.49 19.75
C PHE A 166 -25.23 -32.22 20.90
N ASP A 167 -25.25 -31.58 22.06
CA ASP A 167 -25.98 -31.97 23.26
C ASP A 167 -27.41 -31.41 23.31
N PHE A 168 -27.79 -30.59 22.33
CA PHE A 168 -29.09 -29.93 22.22
C PHE A 168 -29.89 -30.32 20.98
N THR A 169 -31.18 -30.01 21.02
CA THR A 169 -32.15 -30.40 20.01
C THR A 169 -32.58 -29.23 19.13
N LEU A 170 -33.34 -29.52 18.07
CA LEU A 170 -33.93 -28.51 17.19
C LEU A 170 -34.85 -27.51 17.93
N ALA A 171 -35.36 -27.87 19.11
CA ALA A 171 -36.18 -26.98 19.93
C ALA A 171 -35.36 -25.90 20.67
N ASP A 172 -34.05 -26.14 20.87
CA ASP A 172 -33.16 -25.30 21.67
C ASP A 172 -32.57 -24.17 20.82
N GLY A 173 -33.43 -23.28 20.32
CA GLY A 173 -33.06 -22.21 19.40
C GLY A 173 -31.97 -21.26 19.93
N GLU A 174 -31.97 -20.98 21.24
CA GLU A 174 -30.93 -20.15 21.87
C GLU A 174 -29.55 -20.80 21.84
N GLN A 175 -29.48 -22.11 22.10
CA GLN A 175 -28.22 -22.85 22.09
C GLN A 175 -27.63 -22.95 20.68
N LEU A 176 -28.49 -23.18 19.68
CA LEU A 176 -28.07 -23.13 18.28
C LEU A 176 -27.55 -21.74 17.89
N SER A 177 -28.24 -20.67 18.30
CA SER A 177 -27.82 -19.30 18.03
C SER A 177 -26.47 -19.00 18.69
N ALA A 178 -26.29 -19.38 19.95
CA ALA A 178 -25.03 -19.24 20.67
C ALA A 178 -23.88 -20.00 19.97
N TRP A 179 -24.13 -21.24 19.52
CA TRP A 179 -23.15 -22.02 18.78
C TRP A 179 -22.80 -21.38 17.43
N LEU A 180 -23.79 -20.91 16.66
CA LEU A 180 -23.55 -20.21 15.38
C LEU A 180 -22.73 -18.94 15.58
N ASN A 181 -23.03 -18.15 16.61
CA ASN A 181 -22.28 -16.95 16.95
C ASN A 181 -20.85 -17.28 17.38
N GLY A 182 -20.65 -18.31 18.21
CA GLY A 182 -19.32 -18.77 18.60
C GLY A 182 -18.48 -19.22 17.39
N CYS A 183 -19.13 -19.94 16.48
CA CYS A 183 -18.56 -20.34 15.19
C CYS A 183 -18.10 -19.15 14.33
N ASP A 184 -18.91 -18.10 14.25
CA ASP A 184 -18.59 -16.89 13.49
C ASP A 184 -17.50 -16.06 14.19
N ASP A 185 -17.50 -16.02 15.52
CA ASP A 185 -16.48 -15.35 16.32
C ASP A 185 -15.12 -16.06 16.20
N GLU A 186 -15.08 -17.40 16.21
CA GLU A 186 -13.87 -18.19 15.95
C GLU A 186 -13.31 -17.92 14.56
N GLU A 187 -14.18 -17.85 13.54
CA GLU A 187 -13.79 -17.54 12.18
C GLU A 187 -13.21 -16.11 12.07
N ARG A 188 -13.86 -15.13 12.71
CA ARG A 188 -13.33 -13.75 12.77
C ARG A 188 -12.00 -13.69 13.49
N ARG A 189 -11.82 -14.41 14.61
CA ARG A 189 -10.54 -14.49 15.33
C ARG A 189 -9.46 -15.11 14.46
N GLY A 190 -9.76 -16.17 13.73
CA GLY A 190 -8.85 -16.81 12.79
C GLY A 190 -8.43 -15.88 11.66
N GLN A 191 -9.39 -15.17 11.04
CA GLN A 191 -9.11 -14.17 10.00
C GLN A 191 -8.23 -13.03 10.53
N HIS A 192 -8.53 -12.52 11.72
CA HIS A 192 -7.73 -11.47 12.34
C HIS A 192 -6.30 -11.94 12.66
N ALA A 193 -6.14 -13.16 13.20
CA ALA A 193 -4.82 -13.75 13.44
C ALA A 193 -4.03 -13.94 12.14
N LEU A 194 -4.68 -14.41 11.06
CA LEU A 194 -4.06 -14.54 9.74
C LEU A 194 -3.57 -13.18 9.22
N GLN A 195 -4.40 -12.15 9.30
CA GLN A 195 -4.04 -10.79 8.89
C GLN A 195 -2.85 -10.25 9.70
N GLN A 196 -2.81 -10.49 11.01
CA GLN A 196 -1.68 -10.11 11.86
C GLN A 196 -0.38 -10.85 11.44
N HIS A 197 -0.47 -12.15 11.14
CA HIS A 197 0.67 -12.91 10.65
C HIS A 197 1.17 -12.41 9.29
N GLU A 198 0.28 -12.05 8.38
CA GLU A 198 0.64 -11.47 7.07
C GLU A 198 1.35 -10.12 7.23
N GLN A 199 0.83 -9.24 8.09
CA GLN A 199 1.47 -7.95 8.40
C GLN A 199 2.85 -8.14 9.04
N ALA A 200 2.97 -9.07 9.99
CA ALA A 200 4.25 -9.39 10.61
C ALA A 200 5.26 -9.95 9.59
N ALA A 201 4.82 -10.82 8.68
CA ALA A 201 5.67 -11.35 7.61
C ALA A 201 6.17 -10.25 6.67
N GLN A 202 5.30 -9.32 6.29
CA GLN A 202 5.68 -8.14 5.48
C GLN A 202 6.68 -7.24 6.21
N ALA A 203 6.45 -6.97 7.50
CA ALA A 203 7.37 -6.19 8.32
C ALA A 203 8.75 -6.85 8.44
N VAL A 204 8.80 -8.18 8.61
CA VAL A 204 10.06 -8.93 8.61
C VAL A 204 10.77 -8.83 7.26
N GLN A 205 10.04 -8.90 6.15
CA GLN A 205 10.65 -8.75 4.82
C GLN A 205 11.22 -7.35 4.61
N GLN A 206 10.48 -6.30 4.97
CA GLN A 206 10.96 -4.92 4.91
C GLN A 206 12.20 -4.70 5.79
N ALA A 207 12.22 -5.29 7.00
CA ALA A 207 13.37 -5.22 7.89
C ALA A 207 14.61 -5.93 7.30
N LYS A 208 14.42 -7.06 6.61
CA LYS A 208 15.51 -7.75 5.89
C LYS A 208 16.06 -6.90 4.75
N ASP A 209 15.20 -6.32 3.94
CA ASP A 209 15.62 -5.48 2.81
C ASP A 209 16.36 -4.23 3.31
N ALA A 210 15.88 -3.61 4.39
CA ALA A 210 16.56 -2.50 5.05
C ALA A 210 17.94 -2.90 5.62
N LEU A 211 18.06 -4.08 6.21
CA LEU A 211 19.33 -4.60 6.70
C LEU A 211 20.34 -4.79 5.56
N ILE A 212 19.91 -5.33 4.42
CA ILE A 212 20.77 -5.52 3.23
C ILE A 212 21.23 -4.16 2.69
N ALA A 213 20.32 -3.18 2.61
CA ALA A 213 20.66 -1.81 2.21
C ALA A 213 21.71 -1.19 3.15
N LEU A 214 21.52 -1.29 4.47
CA LEU A 214 22.47 -0.77 5.45
C LEU A 214 23.83 -1.48 5.38
N GLN A 215 23.85 -2.81 5.19
CA GLN A 215 25.10 -3.56 4.99
C GLN A 215 25.84 -3.12 3.73
N THR A 216 25.12 -2.87 2.64
CA THR A 216 25.71 -2.38 1.38
C THR A 216 26.30 -0.98 1.57
N GLN A 217 25.57 -0.08 2.24
CA GLN A 217 26.06 1.27 2.55
C GLN A 217 27.29 1.23 3.47
N GLN A 218 27.30 0.35 4.46
CA GLN A 218 28.44 0.15 5.35
C GLN A 218 29.69 -0.28 4.56
N GLN A 219 29.55 -1.26 3.66
CA GLN A 219 30.66 -1.73 2.82
C GLN A 219 31.19 -0.61 1.91
N GLN A 220 30.31 0.18 1.29
CA GLN A 220 30.70 1.33 0.47
C GLN A 220 31.47 2.37 1.28
N THR A 221 30.99 2.67 2.49
CA THR A 221 31.65 3.64 3.39
C THR A 221 33.01 3.13 3.84
N GLN A 222 33.13 1.84 4.15
CA GLN A 222 34.40 1.20 4.51
C GLN A 222 35.42 1.27 3.36
N GLN A 223 34.99 1.01 2.12
CA GLN A 223 35.85 1.14 0.94
C GLN A 223 36.32 2.59 0.73
N GLN A 224 35.42 3.56 0.87
CA GLN A 224 35.77 4.99 0.79
C GLN A 224 36.75 5.40 1.88
N LEU A 225 36.56 4.92 3.11
CA LEU A 225 37.47 5.17 4.22
C LEU A 225 38.87 4.63 3.92
N ALA A 226 38.97 3.38 3.46
CA ALA A 226 40.25 2.76 3.09
C ALA A 226 40.99 3.54 1.99
N LEU A 227 40.27 4.02 0.97
CA LEU A 227 40.84 4.87 -0.09
C LEU A 227 41.34 6.22 0.45
N LEU A 228 40.60 6.84 1.38
CA LEU A 228 41.00 8.09 2.02
C LEU A 228 42.22 7.89 2.92
N GLU A 229 42.29 6.79 3.66
CA GLU A 229 43.44 6.41 4.47
C GLU A 229 44.69 6.24 3.61
N GLU A 230 44.61 5.50 2.51
CA GLU A 230 45.74 5.34 1.56
C GLU A 230 46.19 6.69 1.00
N ARG A 231 45.25 7.53 0.57
CA ARG A 231 45.56 8.86 0.04
C ARG A 231 46.19 9.76 1.11
N PHE A 232 45.75 9.67 2.35
CA PHE A 232 46.33 10.40 3.46
C PHE A 232 47.78 9.95 3.72
N THR A 233 48.04 8.64 3.73
CA THR A 233 49.40 8.10 3.87
C THR A 233 50.32 8.58 2.75
N LEU A 234 49.85 8.59 1.50
CA LEU A 234 50.63 9.11 0.37
C LEU A 234 50.92 10.60 0.49
N LEU A 235 49.94 11.41 0.90
CA LEU A 235 50.14 12.84 1.15
C LEU A 235 51.11 13.09 2.29
N GLN A 236 51.03 12.31 3.37
CA GLN A 236 51.95 12.40 4.49
C GLN A 236 53.39 12.09 4.06
N LYS A 237 53.59 11.05 3.23
CA LYS A 237 54.89 10.74 2.64
C LYS A 237 55.40 11.86 1.74
N ALA A 238 54.57 12.36 0.82
CA ALA A 238 54.95 13.46 -0.07
C ALA A 238 55.31 14.73 0.70
N HIS A 239 54.62 15.01 1.81
CA HIS A 239 54.94 16.13 2.69
C HIS A 239 56.30 15.94 3.38
N ALA A 240 56.59 14.74 3.89
CA ALA A 240 57.89 14.43 4.48
C ALA A 240 59.04 14.56 3.46
N ASP A 241 58.84 14.03 2.24
CA ASP A 241 59.81 14.13 1.15
C ASP A 241 60.05 15.61 0.76
N SER A 242 58.99 16.42 0.66
CA SER A 242 59.10 17.85 0.37
C SER A 242 59.82 18.62 1.48
N LEU A 243 59.61 18.25 2.76
CA LEU A 243 60.28 18.87 3.88
C LEU A 243 61.78 18.55 3.86
N GLN A 244 62.15 17.29 3.57
CA GLN A 244 63.53 16.89 3.40
C GLN A 244 64.20 17.65 2.25
N GLN A 245 63.55 17.77 1.09
CA GLN A 245 64.06 18.53 -0.04
C GLN A 245 64.29 20.01 0.31
N GLN A 246 63.37 20.63 1.07
CA GLN A 246 63.57 22.00 1.53
C GLN A 246 64.78 22.14 2.47
N GLN A 247 64.97 21.18 3.38
CA GLN A 247 66.14 21.17 4.27
C GLN A 247 67.45 21.02 3.49
N GLU A 248 67.49 20.11 2.52
CA GLU A 248 68.67 19.91 1.65
C GLU A 248 68.99 21.17 0.84
N LEU A 249 67.98 21.80 0.22
CA LEU A 249 68.16 23.06 -0.51
C LEU A 249 68.64 24.18 0.41
N HIS A 250 68.11 24.27 1.63
CA HIS A 250 68.54 25.26 2.60
C HIS A 250 70.00 25.05 3.03
N GLN A 251 70.42 23.81 3.27
CA GLN A 251 71.82 23.48 3.56
C GLN A 251 72.75 23.85 2.41
N ARG A 252 72.40 23.47 1.16
CA ARG A 252 73.18 23.84 -0.04
C ARG A 252 73.28 25.35 -0.21
N TRP A 253 72.20 26.08 0.07
CA TRP A 253 72.21 27.54 0.02
C TRP A 253 73.15 28.13 1.08
N GLN A 254 73.12 27.64 2.33
CA GLN A 254 74.03 28.09 3.39
C GLN A 254 75.50 27.78 3.07
N GLU A 255 75.79 26.59 2.54
CA GLU A 255 77.13 26.21 2.09
C GLU A 255 77.60 27.10 0.93
N GLY A 256 76.70 27.40 -0.01
CA GLY A 256 76.94 28.34 -1.10
C GLY A 256 77.25 29.75 -0.60
N GLU A 257 76.49 30.26 0.38
CA GLU A 257 76.77 31.55 1.01
C GLU A 257 78.13 31.58 1.72
N LYS A 258 78.45 30.55 2.51
CA LYS A 258 79.75 30.41 3.17
C LYS A 258 80.88 30.41 2.15
N THR A 259 80.76 29.57 1.12
CA THR A 259 81.75 29.48 0.04
C THR A 259 81.91 30.82 -0.68
N LEU A 260 80.80 31.51 -0.96
CA LEU A 260 80.84 32.83 -1.58
C LEU A 260 81.53 33.87 -0.68
N ALA A 261 81.24 33.86 0.63
CA ALA A 261 81.89 34.71 1.61
C ALA A 261 83.39 34.44 1.69
N GLU A 262 83.79 33.17 1.75
CA GLU A 262 85.20 32.75 1.72
C GLU A 262 85.91 33.20 0.44
N ARG A 263 85.29 33.01 -0.74
CA ARG A 263 85.83 33.47 -2.02
C ARG A 263 85.95 34.99 -2.08
N ARG A 264 84.97 35.73 -1.54
CA ARG A 264 85.03 37.19 -1.42
C ARG A 264 86.17 37.63 -0.51
N ALA A 265 86.34 36.98 0.65
CA ALA A 265 87.43 37.25 1.57
C ALA A 265 88.80 36.94 0.96
N GLN A 266 88.94 35.80 0.26
CA GLN A 266 90.15 35.44 -0.49
C GLN A 266 90.47 36.48 -1.57
N ARG A 267 89.46 36.92 -2.35
CA ARG A 267 89.63 37.98 -3.34
C ARG A 267 90.09 39.28 -2.71
N LEU A 268 89.48 39.66 -1.59
CA LEU A 268 89.84 40.88 -0.85
C LEU A 268 91.26 40.79 -0.28
N ALA A 269 91.69 39.64 0.23
CA ALA A 269 93.04 39.44 0.76
C ALA A 269 94.13 39.53 -0.33
N LEU A 270 93.86 38.97 -1.52
CA LEU A 270 94.82 38.95 -2.63
C LEU A 270 94.91 40.28 -3.39
N PHE A 271 93.79 40.99 -3.55
CA PHE A 271 93.71 42.18 -4.42
C PHE A 271 93.30 43.48 -3.67
N GLY A 272 93.05 43.42 -2.36
CA GLY A 272 92.54 44.55 -1.59
C GLY A 272 91.16 45.03 -2.05
N GLU A 273 90.83 46.28 -1.74
CA GLU A 273 89.63 46.97 -2.22
C GLU A 273 89.76 47.47 -3.68
N GLN A 274 90.68 46.90 -4.46
CA GLN A 274 90.91 47.35 -5.83
C GLN A 274 89.86 46.75 -6.77
N GLN A 275 89.26 47.58 -7.62
CA GLN A 275 88.40 47.08 -8.68
C GLN A 275 89.27 46.46 -9.78
N VAL A 276 88.98 45.20 -10.15
CA VAL A 276 89.74 44.48 -11.19
C VAL A 276 89.81 45.27 -12.50
N ALA A 277 88.77 46.03 -12.82
CA ALA A 277 88.74 46.93 -13.98
C ALA A 277 89.82 48.02 -13.90
N GLU A 278 89.91 48.73 -12.78
CA GLU A 278 90.87 49.82 -12.55
C GLU A 278 92.32 49.31 -12.55
N VAL A 279 92.59 48.19 -11.87
CA VAL A 279 93.93 47.57 -11.86
C VAL A 279 94.36 47.17 -13.26
N ARG A 280 93.44 46.60 -14.06
CA ARG A 280 93.73 46.20 -15.44
C ARG A 280 94.00 47.40 -16.33
N GLU A 281 93.30 48.52 -16.12
CA GLU A 281 93.52 49.77 -16.85
C GLU A 281 94.87 50.40 -16.48
N GLN A 282 95.21 50.46 -15.19
CA GLN A 282 96.51 50.95 -14.72
C GLN A 282 97.67 50.11 -15.27
N LEU A 283 97.54 48.78 -15.28
CA LEU A 283 98.55 47.89 -15.86
C LEU A 283 98.72 48.11 -17.37
N ARG A 284 97.62 48.30 -18.11
CA ARG A 284 97.67 48.64 -19.54
C ARG A 284 98.37 49.98 -19.78
N ALA A 285 98.06 50.99 -18.97
CA ALA A 285 98.70 52.29 -19.06
C ALA A 285 100.22 52.19 -18.79
N LYS A 286 100.63 51.44 -17.75
CA LYS A 286 102.05 51.19 -17.45
C LYS A 286 102.76 50.43 -18.57
N HIS A 287 102.14 49.39 -19.13
CA HIS A 287 102.70 48.63 -20.24
C HIS A 287 102.95 49.52 -21.45
N THR A 288 101.92 50.30 -21.84
CA THR A 288 102.00 51.22 -22.98
C THR A 288 103.09 52.28 -22.76
N ALA A 289 103.23 52.81 -21.55
CA ALA A 289 104.28 53.77 -21.21
C ALA A 289 105.69 53.15 -21.31
N CYS A 290 105.89 51.92 -20.83
CA CYS A 290 107.15 51.20 -20.95
C CYS A 290 107.51 50.91 -22.42
N GLU A 291 106.54 50.49 -23.23
CA GLU A 291 106.75 50.28 -24.68
C GLU A 291 107.17 51.56 -25.38
N GLN A 292 106.49 52.68 -25.11
CA GLN A 292 106.85 53.98 -25.67
C GLN A 292 108.25 54.42 -25.25
N ALA A 293 108.61 54.25 -23.96
CA ALA A 293 109.95 54.57 -23.47
C ALA A 293 111.03 53.70 -24.14
N SER A 294 110.75 52.41 -24.38
CA SER A 294 111.66 51.51 -25.07
C SER A 294 111.87 51.91 -26.54
N VAL A 295 110.80 52.28 -27.26
CA VAL A 295 110.90 52.77 -28.65
C VAL A 295 111.71 54.08 -28.70
N GLN A 296 111.44 55.03 -27.80
CA GLN A 296 112.19 56.29 -27.73
C GLN A 296 113.67 56.07 -27.42
N ALA A 297 114.00 55.15 -26.51
CA ALA A 297 115.39 54.79 -26.21
C ALA A 297 116.08 54.17 -27.43
N ALA A 298 115.39 53.33 -28.20
CA ALA A 298 115.92 52.75 -29.43
C ALA A 298 116.17 53.81 -30.52
N GLU A 299 115.24 54.75 -30.72
CA GLU A 299 115.43 55.88 -31.65
C GLU A 299 116.61 56.77 -31.27
N GLN A 300 116.75 57.10 -29.97
CA GLN A 300 117.89 57.89 -29.48
C GLN A 300 119.21 57.17 -29.69
N TRP A 301 119.24 55.86 -29.44
CA TRP A 301 120.41 55.03 -29.66
C TRP A 301 120.79 54.96 -31.16
N GLN A 302 119.81 54.79 -32.06
CA GLN A 302 120.03 54.78 -33.50
C GLN A 302 120.60 56.13 -33.99
N LYS A 303 120.04 57.26 -33.54
CA LYS A 303 120.58 58.60 -33.85
C LYS A 303 122.01 58.77 -33.35
N ALA A 304 122.30 58.30 -32.13
CA ALA A 304 123.65 58.34 -31.57
C ALA A 304 124.62 57.46 -32.39
N GLN A 305 124.17 56.31 -32.88
CA GLN A 305 124.97 55.43 -33.73
C GLN A 305 125.27 56.04 -35.10
N GLU A 306 124.27 56.62 -35.78
CA GLU A 306 124.45 57.35 -37.04
C GLU A 306 125.44 58.51 -36.89
N LEU A 307 125.36 59.25 -35.78
CA LEU A 307 126.33 60.30 -35.42
C LEU A 307 127.75 59.73 -35.24
N ARG A 308 127.87 58.59 -34.57
CA ARG A 308 129.16 57.91 -34.36
C ARG A 308 129.77 57.43 -35.67
N GLU A 309 128.98 56.84 -36.56
CA GLU A 309 129.42 56.40 -37.89
C GLU A 309 129.83 57.58 -38.77
N ARG A 310 129.07 58.69 -38.73
CA ARG A 310 129.44 59.93 -39.43
C ARG A 310 130.77 60.50 -38.93
N LEU A 311 130.97 60.59 -37.61
CA LEU A 311 132.22 61.06 -37.02
C LEU A 311 133.39 60.14 -37.34
N ALA A 312 133.18 58.81 -37.32
CA ALA A 312 134.19 57.84 -37.72
C ALA A 312 134.58 58.00 -39.20
N GLY A 313 133.61 58.25 -40.08
CA GLY A 313 133.86 58.56 -41.50
C GLY A 313 134.65 59.86 -41.69
N GLN A 314 134.33 60.91 -40.92
CA GLN A 314 135.10 62.16 -40.93
C GLN A 314 136.54 61.96 -40.45
N GLN A 315 136.74 61.18 -39.39
CA GLN A 315 138.07 60.86 -38.86
C GLN A 315 138.91 60.05 -39.86
N ALA A 316 138.33 59.05 -40.51
CA ALA A 316 139.00 58.28 -41.56
C ALA A 316 139.39 59.17 -42.76
N GLY A 317 138.51 60.10 -43.16
CA GLY A 317 138.80 61.07 -44.22
C GLY A 317 139.96 62.01 -43.87
N LEU A 318 140.00 62.53 -42.63
CA LEU A 318 141.10 63.36 -42.14
C LEU A 318 142.41 62.59 -42.03
N GLN A 319 142.37 61.33 -41.57
CA GLN A 319 143.55 60.45 -41.53
C GLN A 319 144.12 60.21 -42.93
N HIS A 320 143.27 59.92 -43.92
CA HIS A 320 143.73 59.72 -45.30
C HIS A 320 144.37 60.98 -45.90
N GLN A 321 143.80 62.16 -45.65
CA GLN A 321 144.40 63.44 -46.04
C GLN A 321 145.75 63.67 -45.35
N HIS A 322 145.86 63.35 -44.06
CA HIS A 322 147.12 63.45 -43.33
C HIS A 322 148.19 62.54 -43.94
N THR A 323 147.87 61.27 -44.23
CA THR A 323 148.81 60.33 -44.85
C THR A 323 149.26 60.81 -46.24
N GLN A 324 148.33 61.30 -47.09
CA GLN A 324 148.69 61.87 -48.40
C GLN A 324 149.62 63.08 -48.30
N MET A 325 149.41 63.96 -47.32
CA MET A 325 150.30 65.11 -47.09
C MET A 325 151.67 64.66 -46.56
N GLN A 326 151.71 63.61 -45.75
CA GLN A 326 152.96 63.00 -45.27
C GLN A 326 153.77 62.35 -46.40
N GLU A 327 153.10 61.63 -47.31
CA GLU A 327 153.73 61.04 -48.50
C GLU A 327 154.26 62.13 -49.44
N ARG A 328 153.50 63.20 -49.65
CA ARG A 328 153.97 64.38 -50.41
C ARG A 328 155.17 65.04 -49.77
N LEU A 329 155.19 65.17 -48.44
CA LEU A 329 156.32 65.71 -47.69
C LEU A 329 157.56 64.81 -47.86
N GLN A 330 157.41 63.49 -47.77
CA GLN A 330 158.50 62.55 -47.99
C GLN A 330 159.02 62.57 -49.43
N GLN A 331 158.14 62.67 -50.44
CA GLN A 331 158.57 62.83 -51.84
C GLN A 331 159.33 64.13 -52.06
N ALA A 332 158.87 65.25 -51.48
CA ALA A 332 159.57 66.52 -51.54
C ALA A 332 160.92 66.46 -50.82
N GLN A 333 161.00 65.78 -49.66
CA GLN A 333 162.26 65.56 -48.94
C GLN A 333 163.24 64.67 -49.71
N GLN A 334 162.77 63.60 -50.36
CA GLN A 334 163.62 62.76 -51.20
C GLN A 334 164.10 63.49 -52.45
N GLN A 335 163.23 64.25 -53.12
CA GLN A 335 163.64 65.10 -54.26
C GLN A 335 164.67 66.15 -53.84
N TRP A 336 164.54 66.73 -52.64
CA TRP A 336 165.52 67.67 -52.09
C TRP A 336 166.85 66.99 -51.74
N GLN A 337 166.82 65.84 -51.07
CA GLN A 337 168.04 65.08 -50.73
C GLN A 337 168.77 64.56 -51.98
N GLN A 338 168.02 64.22 -53.03
CA GLN A 338 168.60 63.76 -54.29
C GLN A 338 169.19 64.92 -55.11
N ALA A 339 168.55 66.10 -55.07
CA ALA A 339 169.14 67.34 -55.61
C ALA A 339 170.39 67.80 -54.81
N LEU A 340 170.46 67.49 -53.51
CA LEU A 340 171.63 67.72 -52.66
C LEU A 340 172.79 66.76 -52.96
N ALA A 341 172.50 65.51 -53.33
CA ALA A 341 173.53 64.49 -53.62
C ALA A 341 174.18 64.64 -55.00
N ASP A 342 173.48 65.23 -55.98
CA ASP A 342 173.98 65.47 -57.34
C ASP A 342 174.67 66.85 -57.52
N SER A 343 174.88 67.61 -56.43
CA SER A 343 175.42 68.97 -56.45
C SER A 343 176.96 69.01 -56.30
N GLU A 344 177.66 69.64 -57.25
CA GLU A 344 179.13 69.73 -57.34
C GLU A 344 179.81 70.76 -56.39
N PHE A 345 179.23 71.05 -55.23
CA PHE A 345 179.83 72.00 -54.26
C PHE A 345 180.21 71.31 -52.94
N ALA A 346 181.43 71.59 -52.47
CA ALA A 346 181.91 71.19 -51.15
C ALA A 346 181.41 72.17 -50.07
N ASP A 347 180.85 71.58 -49.00
CA ASP A 347 180.44 72.12 -47.70
C ASP A 347 179.57 73.37 -47.64
N GLU A 348 178.48 73.29 -46.85
CA GLU A 348 178.31 74.25 -45.75
C GLU A 348 177.37 73.73 -44.66
N THR A 349 177.90 73.75 -43.44
CA THR A 349 177.17 73.75 -42.18
C THR A 349 176.20 74.93 -42.06
N ALA A 350 174.95 74.64 -41.71
CA ALA A 350 174.08 75.48 -40.88
C ALA A 350 173.05 74.61 -40.14
#